data_AF-A0A949SFZ3-F1
#
_entry.id   AF-A0A949SFZ3-F1
#
_cell.length_a   1.000
_cell.length_b   1.000
_cell.length_c   1.000
_cell.angle_alpha   90.00
_cell.angle_beta   90.00
_cell.angle_gamma   90.00
#
_symmetry.space_group_name_H-M   'P 1'
#
loop_
_entity.id
_entity.type
_entity.pdbx_description
1 polymer ?
#
loop_
_entity_poly.entity_id
_entity_poly.type
_entity_poly.pdbx_seq_one_letter_code
_entity_poly.pdbx_strand_id
1 'polypeptide(L)'
;MLAMLGWLLAIVGAIWLVITAIQTGKTTGEKVIWALVNFFCQPLGGIVFYFMQKQGMIPLLMVIAGWLLMVLGGGLSAFSNMSPAAP
;
A
#
# COMPACT_ATOMS: atom_id res chain seq x y z
N MET A 1 -13.13 -12.70 2.01
CA MET A 1 -12.76 -12.03 3.28
C MET A 1 -11.33 -11.49 3.28
N LEU A 2 -10.31 -12.26 2.85
CA LEU A 2 -8.92 -11.80 2.77
C LEU A 2 -8.71 -10.54 1.90
N ALA A 3 -9.37 -10.45 0.74
CA ALA A 3 -9.24 -9.26 -0.12
C ALA A 3 -9.75 -7.97 0.55
N MET A 4 -10.78 -8.08 1.38
CA MET A 4 -11.35 -6.94 2.13
C MET A 4 -10.41 -6.48 3.25
N LEU A 5 -9.78 -7.45 3.94
CA LEU A 5 -8.70 -7.18 4.90
C LEU A 5 -7.48 -6.55 4.21
N GLY A 6 -7.09 -7.05 3.04
CA GLY A 6 -5.99 -6.49 2.25
C GLY A 6 -6.23 -5.03 1.85
N TRP A 7 -7.46 -4.71 1.43
CA TRP A 7 -7.85 -3.34 1.09
C TRP A 7 -7.81 -2.40 2.31
N LEU A 8 -8.33 -2.84 3.46
CA LEU A 8 -8.24 -2.09 4.72
C LEU A 8 -6.78 -1.84 5.12
N LEU A 9 -5.93 -2.87 5.05
CA LEU A 9 -4.52 -2.77 5.38
C LEU A 9 -3.78 -1.80 4.44
N ALA A 10 -4.10 -1.85 3.14
CA ALA A 10 -3.53 -0.96 2.13
C ALA A 10 -3.92 0.50 2.39
N ILE A 11 -5.17 0.78 2.75
CA ILE A 11 -5.63 2.16 3.06
C ILE A 11 -5.02 2.68 4.35
N VAL A 12 -4.99 1.87 5.41
CA VAL A 12 -4.37 2.29 6.67
C VAL A 12 -2.87 2.53 6.45
N GLY A 13 -2.20 1.65 5.72
CA GLY A 13 -0.81 1.83 5.30
C GLY A 13 -0.62 3.10 4.48
N ALA A 14 -1.51 3.38 3.52
CA ALA A 14 -1.47 4.55 2.65
C ALA A 14 -1.56 5.86 3.43
N ILE A 15 -2.56 5.96 4.31
CA ILE A 15 -2.79 7.14 5.14
C ILE A 15 -1.59 7.34 6.06
N TRP A 16 -1.07 6.27 6.65
CA TRP A 16 0.10 6.36 7.49
C TRP A 16 1.33 6.82 6.69
N LEU A 17 1.54 6.33 5.48
CA LEU A 17 2.63 6.76 4.60
C LEU A 17 2.53 8.27 4.27
N VAL A 18 1.31 8.77 4.03
CA VAL A 18 1.05 10.21 3.83
C VAL A 18 1.38 11.01 5.09
N ILE A 19 0.97 10.55 6.27
CA ILE A 19 1.30 11.20 7.54
C ILE A 19 2.81 11.23 7.75
N THR A 20 3.50 10.11 7.51
CA THR A 20 4.96 10.04 7.62
C THR A 20 5.65 11.00 6.65
N ALA A 21 5.17 11.11 5.42
CA ALA A 21 5.66 12.10 4.45
C ALA A 21 5.51 13.55 4.94
N ILE A 22 4.37 13.89 5.55
CA ILE A 22 4.12 15.22 6.11
C ILE A 22 5.00 15.50 7.33
N GLN A 23 5.27 14.48 8.16
CA GLN A 23 6.10 14.59 9.36
C GLN A 23 7.60 14.68 9.04
N THR A 24 8.05 14.06 7.95
CA THR A 24 9.48 14.03 7.56
C THR A 24 9.88 15.14 6.59
N GLY A 25 8.95 15.66 5.80
CA GLY A 25 9.26 16.76 4.88
C GLY A 25 9.73 18.01 5.61
N LYS A 26 10.83 18.61 5.14
CA LYS A 26 11.41 19.82 5.77
C LYS A 26 10.73 21.10 5.32
N THR A 27 10.25 21.12 4.09
CA THR A 27 9.54 22.27 3.49
C THR A 27 8.12 21.90 3.13
N THR A 28 7.23 22.90 3.04
CA THR A 28 5.82 22.70 2.66
C THR A 28 5.69 22.05 1.28
N GLY A 29 6.53 22.44 0.33
CA GLY A 29 6.53 21.84 -1.02
C GLY A 29 6.89 20.36 -1.00
N GLU A 30 7.91 19.98 -0.23
CA GLU A 30 8.35 18.60 -0.09
C GLU A 30 7.26 17.72 0.53
N LYS A 31 6.57 18.21 1.57
CA LYS A 31 5.46 17.50 2.23
C LYS A 31 4.33 17.20 1.26
N VAL A 32 3.94 18.20 0.45
CA VAL A 32 2.83 18.08 -0.50
C VAL A 32 3.21 17.14 -1.64
N ILE A 33 4.41 17.25 -2.19
CA ILE A 33 4.90 16.38 -3.27
C ILE A 33 4.93 14.93 -2.79
N TRP A 34 5.51 14.66 -1.62
CA TRP A 34 5.59 13.30 -1.10
C TRP A 34 4.22 12.72 -0.74
N ALA A 35 3.30 13.54 -0.21
CA ALA A 35 1.93 13.12 0.04
C ALA A 35 1.21 12.74 -1.28
N LEU A 36 1.33 13.57 -2.32
CA LEU A 36 0.71 13.32 -3.62
C LEU A 36 1.31 12.10 -4.33
N VAL A 37 2.64 11.99 -4.37
CA VAL A 37 3.34 10.86 -4.98
C VAL A 37 2.97 9.56 -4.28
N ASN A 38 2.90 9.56 -2.95
CA ASN A 38 2.42 8.39 -2.23
C ASN A 38 0.95 8.11 -2.51
N PHE A 39 0.07 9.10 -2.48
CA PHE A 39 -1.35 8.86 -2.71
C PHE A 39 -1.67 8.27 -4.10
N PHE A 40 -1.03 8.79 -5.16
CA PHE A 40 -1.33 8.40 -6.55
C PHE A 40 -0.44 7.27 -7.11
N CYS A 41 0.84 7.19 -6.70
CA CYS A 41 1.80 6.20 -7.25
C CYS A 41 2.12 5.06 -6.29
N GLN A 42 1.31 4.81 -5.27
CA GLN A 42 1.45 3.62 -4.43
C GLN A 42 1.36 2.32 -5.27
N PRO A 43 2.18 1.30 -4.98
CA PRO A 43 3.18 1.20 -3.91
C PRO A 43 4.55 1.81 -4.25
N LEU A 44 4.83 2.07 -5.54
CA LEU A 44 6.13 2.55 -6.03
C LEU A 44 6.57 3.89 -5.40
N GLY A 45 5.65 4.83 -5.25
CA GLY A 45 5.91 6.12 -4.59
C GLY A 45 6.40 5.97 -3.16
N GLY A 46 5.89 4.98 -2.43
CA GLY A 46 6.32 4.67 -1.07
C GLY A 46 7.70 4.05 -1.00
N ILE A 47 8.06 3.23 -1.99
CA ILE A 47 9.41 2.67 -2.11
C ILE A 47 10.43 3.79 -2.33
N VAL A 48 10.16 4.69 -3.29
CA VAL A 48 11.06 5.81 -3.58
C VAL A 48 11.17 6.74 -2.38
N PHE A 49 10.06 7.03 -1.70
CA PHE A 49 10.04 7.82 -0.48
C PHE A 49 10.91 7.19 0.62
N TYR A 50 10.82 5.88 0.84
CA TYR A 50 11.66 5.19 1.81
C TYR A 50 13.15 5.27 1.45
N PHE A 51 13.52 5.14 0.18
CA PHE A 51 14.94 5.28 -0.22
C PHE A 51 15.47 6.70 -0.04
N MET A 52 14.65 7.72 -0.34
CA MET A 52 15.08 9.12 -0.24
C MET A 52 15.07 9.65 1.20
N GLN A 53 14.01 9.38 1.97
CA GLN A 53 13.85 9.89 3.34
C GLN A 53 14.34 8.92 4.42
N LYS A 54 14.61 7.65 4.06
CA LYS A 54 14.96 6.54 5.00
C LYS A 54 13.95 6.36 6.12
N GLN A 55 12.70 6.73 5.87
CA GLN A 55 11.60 6.77 6.83
C GLN A 55 10.35 6.13 6.22
N GLY A 56 9.46 5.60 7.05
CA GLY A 56 8.19 5.02 6.56
C GLY A 56 8.28 3.58 6.05
N MET A 57 9.27 2.79 6.50
CA MET A 57 9.39 1.37 6.14
C MET A 57 8.15 0.55 6.55
N ILE A 58 7.66 0.78 7.77
CA ILE A 58 6.50 0.08 8.33
C ILE A 58 5.23 0.37 7.52
N PRO A 59 4.84 1.64 7.29
CA PRO A 59 3.67 1.93 6.47
C PRO A 59 3.83 1.44 5.02
N LEU A 60 5.04 1.48 4.46
CA LEU A 60 5.33 0.89 3.14
C LEU A 60 5.06 -0.62 3.10
N LEU A 61 5.56 -1.37 4.07
CA LEU A 61 5.33 -2.81 4.16
C LEU A 61 3.84 -3.14 4.35
N MET A 62 3.10 -2.33 5.11
CA MET A 62 1.65 -2.50 5.23
C MET A 62 0.92 -2.29 3.91
N VAL A 63 1.30 -1.29 3.11
CA VAL A 63 0.73 -1.09 1.77
C VAL A 63 1.03 -2.28 0.88
N ILE A 64 2.29 -2.72 0.83
CA ILE A 64 2.71 -3.87 0.00
C ILE A 64 1.99 -5.16 0.43
N ALA A 65 1.91 -5.43 1.73
CA ALA A 65 1.20 -6.58 2.26
C ALA A 65 -0.31 -6.51 1.98
N GLY A 66 -0.91 -5.32 2.07
CA GLY A 66 -2.32 -5.11 1.73
C GLY A 66 -2.62 -5.40 0.26
N TRP A 67 -1.76 -4.91 -0.65
CA TRP A 67 -1.85 -5.22 -2.08
C TRP A 67 -1.66 -6.72 -2.37
N LEU A 68 -0.68 -7.37 -1.74
CA LEU A 68 -0.47 -8.81 -1.87
C LEU A 68 -1.68 -9.61 -1.38
N LEU A 69 -2.27 -9.25 -0.24
CA LEU A 69 -3.47 -9.89 0.29
C LEU A 69 -4.70 -9.67 -0.60
N MET A 70 -4.82 -8.52 -1.27
CA MET A 70 -5.85 -8.28 -2.28
C MET A 70 -5.67 -9.17 -3.50
N VAL A 71 -4.46 -9.23 -4.06
CA VAL A 71 -4.18 -10.05 -5.26
C VAL A 71 -4.33 -11.53 -4.95
N LEU A 72 -3.78 -12.01 -3.85
CA LEU A 72 -3.91 -13.41 -3.43
C LEU A 72 -5.36 -13.73 -3.03
N GLY A 73 -6.00 -12.89 -2.22
CA GLY A 73 -7.37 -13.10 -1.79
C GLY A 73 -8.39 -13.07 -2.94
N GLY A 74 -8.21 -12.17 -3.92
CA GLY A 74 -9.04 -12.03 -5.11
C GLY A 74 -8.73 -13.06 -6.19
N GLY A 75 -7.45 -13.33 -6.44
CA GLY A 75 -6.98 -14.33 -7.40
C GLY A 75 -7.33 -15.75 -6.97
N LEU A 76 -7.18 -16.08 -5.68
CA LEU A 76 -7.58 -17.39 -5.14
C LEU A 76 -9.10 -17.58 -5.20
N SER A 77 -9.88 -16.51 -4.99
CA SER A 77 -11.34 -16.60 -5.11
C SER A 77 -11.83 -16.68 -6.55
N ALA A 78 -11.12 -16.08 -7.50
CA ALA A 78 -11.35 -16.29 -8.93
C ALA A 78 -10.99 -17.73 -9.36
N PHE A 79 -9.85 -18.27 -8.89
CA PHE A 79 -9.46 -19.66 -9.16
C PHE A 79 -10.42 -20.67 -8.53
N SER A 80 -10.88 -20.46 -7.30
CA SER A 80 -11.85 -21.36 -6.65
C SER A 80 -13.21 -21.37 -7.35
N ASN A 81 -13.62 -20.24 -7.95
CA ASN A 81 -14.84 -20.18 -8.76
C ASN A 81 -14.66 -20.76 -10.17
N MET A 82 -13.43 -20.82 -10.68
CA MET A 82 -13.08 -21.45 -11.97
C MET A 82 -12.70 -22.93 -11.86
N SER A 83 -12.61 -23.49 -10.64
CA SER A 83 -12.52 -24.93 -10.41
C SER A 83 -13.91 -25.47 -10.13
N PRO A 84 -14.75 -25.76 -11.15
CA PRO A 84 -15.91 -26.59 -10.94
C PRO A 84 -15.39 -27.97 -10.52
N ALA A 85 -15.68 -28.35 -9.28
CA ALA A 85 -15.61 -29.71 -8.74
C ALA A 85 -14.56 -30.64 -9.39
N ALA A 86 -13.40 -30.80 -8.77
CA ALA A 86 -12.75 -32.11 -8.85
C ALA A 86 -13.70 -33.11 -8.13
N PRO A 87 -14.04 -34.25 -8.76
CA PRO A 87 -15.00 -35.22 -8.23
C PRO A 87 -14.60 -35.79 -6.86
#